data_AF-A0A4U8TDJ3-F1
#
_entry.id   AF-A0A4U8TDJ3-F1
#
_cell.length_a   1.000
_cell.length_b   1.000
_cell.length_c   1.000
_cell.angle_alpha   90.00
_cell.angle_beta   90.00
_cell.angle_gamma   90.00
#
_symmetry.space_group_name_H-M   'P 1'
#
loop_
_entity.id
_entity.type
_entity.pdbx_description
1 polymer ?
#
loop_
_entity_poly.entity_id
_entity_poly.type
_entity_poly.pdbx_seq_one_letter_code
_entity_poly.pdbx_strand_id
1 'polypeptide(L)'
;MFNEIPTNVWLGTTIESHRVKDRIELIRDLKANVKWLSCEPLISDLGELDLSGIDWIVAGGESGARARPMQKEWVLKIKKQCKEQNVAFFFKQWGAYGEDGIKRSKKENSAKLDGEIYQEYPQKIHAFILGKLKSRYLNE
;
A
#
# COMPACT_ATOMS: atom_id res chain seq x y z
N MET A 1 -20.05 -19.34 14.11
CA MET A 1 -19.11 -18.54 14.93
C MET A 1 -18.07 -17.99 13.97
N PHE A 2 -18.08 -16.69 13.69
CA PHE A 2 -17.00 -16.09 12.90
C PHE A 2 -15.83 -15.87 13.84
N ASN A 3 -14.68 -16.44 13.52
CA ASN A 3 -13.47 -16.16 14.28
C ASN A 3 -13.10 -14.70 14.09
N GLU A 4 -12.85 -13.98 15.18
CA GLU A 4 -12.40 -12.60 15.14
C GLU A 4 -10.98 -12.51 14.57
N ILE A 5 -10.69 -11.43 13.84
CA ILE A 5 -9.34 -11.17 13.33
C ILE A 5 -8.49 -10.65 14.49
N PRO A 6 -7.34 -11.27 14.80
CA PRO A 6 -6.48 -10.82 15.89
C PRO A 6 -6.01 -9.37 15.71
N THR A 7 -5.96 -8.62 16.82
CA THR A 7 -5.60 -7.18 16.81
C THR A 7 -4.18 -6.89 16.37
N ASN A 8 -3.29 -7.89 16.36
CA ASN A 8 -1.91 -7.81 15.91
C ASN A 8 -1.73 -8.24 14.43
N VAL A 9 -2.81 -8.42 13.69
CA VAL A 9 -2.79 -8.77 12.26
C VAL A 9 -3.24 -7.57 11.42
N TRP A 10 -2.48 -7.28 10.36
CA TRP A 10 -2.91 -6.36 9.31
C TRP A 10 -3.46 -7.17 8.15
N LEU A 11 -4.66 -6.83 7.71
CA LEU A 11 -5.35 -7.56 6.66
C LEU A 11 -5.17 -6.84 5.33
N GLY A 12 -4.80 -7.56 4.28
CA GLY A 12 -4.69 -6.94 2.97
C GLY A 12 -4.91 -7.90 1.82
N THR A 13 -5.06 -7.32 0.64
CA THR A 13 -5.24 -8.03 -0.62
C THR A 13 -4.47 -7.35 -1.73
N THR A 14 -4.16 -8.09 -2.80
CA THR A 14 -3.42 -7.58 -3.95
C THR A 14 -4.38 -7.18 -5.06
N ILE A 15 -4.19 -5.97 -5.59
CA ILE A 15 -4.88 -5.42 -6.76
C ILE A 15 -3.86 -4.94 -7.80
N GLU A 16 -3.27 -5.88 -8.53
CA GLU A 16 -2.24 -5.60 -9.53
C GLU A 16 -2.75 -4.93 -10.82
N SER A 17 -4.07 -5.01 -11.10
CA SER A 17 -4.70 -4.49 -12.32
C SER A 17 -6.19 -4.22 -12.14
N HIS A 18 -6.79 -3.49 -13.09
CA HIS A 18 -8.24 -3.23 -13.12
C HIS A 18 -9.09 -4.50 -13.07
N ARG A 19 -8.59 -5.62 -13.60
CA ARG A 19 -9.31 -6.91 -13.68
C ARG A 19 -9.60 -7.55 -12.33
N VAL A 20 -8.84 -7.16 -11.31
CA VAL A 20 -8.92 -7.72 -9.96
C VAL A 20 -9.22 -6.66 -8.92
N LYS A 21 -9.53 -5.43 -9.35
CA LYS A 21 -9.78 -4.28 -8.48
C LYS A 21 -10.90 -4.55 -7.47
N ASP A 22 -11.89 -5.35 -7.83
CA ASP A 22 -13.02 -5.72 -6.96
C ASP A 22 -12.60 -6.51 -5.71
N ARG A 23 -11.35 -6.98 -5.63
CA ARG A 23 -10.80 -7.59 -4.41
C ARG A 23 -10.80 -6.64 -3.21
N ILE A 24 -10.83 -5.32 -3.42
CA ILE A 24 -10.97 -4.33 -2.34
C ILE A 24 -12.20 -4.65 -1.48
N GLU A 25 -13.30 -5.06 -2.12
CA GLU A 25 -14.56 -5.36 -1.43
C GLU A 25 -14.45 -6.58 -0.50
N LEU A 26 -13.57 -7.54 -0.81
CA LEU A 26 -13.39 -8.74 -0.01
C LEU A 26 -12.88 -8.45 1.41
N ILE A 27 -12.20 -7.31 1.61
CA ILE A 27 -11.65 -6.93 2.91
C ILE A 27 -12.41 -5.80 3.58
N ARG A 28 -13.30 -5.10 2.86
CA ARG A 28 -13.95 -3.86 3.32
C ARG A 28 -14.76 -4.09 4.60
N ASP A 29 -15.59 -5.13 4.61
CA ASP A 29 -16.48 -5.46 5.73
C ASP A 29 -15.80 -6.24 6.86
N LEU A 30 -14.54 -6.64 6.66
CA LEU A 30 -13.78 -7.36 7.68
C LEU A 30 -13.28 -6.39 8.76
N LYS A 31 -13.51 -6.79 10.03
CA LYS A 31 -13.11 -6.02 11.21
C LYS A 31 -11.63 -6.30 11.54
N ALA A 32 -10.74 -5.60 10.85
CA ALA A 32 -9.30 -5.59 11.13
C ALA A 32 -8.84 -4.21 11.62
N ASN A 33 -7.80 -4.19 12.46
CA ASN A 33 -7.20 -2.94 12.97
C ASN A 33 -6.55 -2.09 11.87
N VAL A 34 -5.95 -2.74 10.89
CA VAL A 34 -5.38 -2.13 9.69
C VAL A 34 -5.82 -2.94 8.48
N LYS A 35 -6.38 -2.25 7.48
CA LYS A 35 -6.67 -2.80 6.15
C LYS A 35 -5.79 -2.15 5.10
N TRP A 36 -5.18 -2.95 4.24
CA TRP A 36 -4.23 -2.43 3.26
C TRP A 36 -4.34 -3.10 1.89
N LEU A 37 -3.93 -2.40 0.84
CA LEU A 37 -3.88 -2.93 -0.51
C LEU A 37 -2.44 -2.98 -1.02
N SER A 38 -2.09 -4.12 -1.60
CA SER A 38 -0.88 -4.27 -2.39
C SER A 38 -1.22 -3.98 -3.85
N CYS A 39 -0.89 -2.79 -4.32
CA CYS A 39 -0.95 -2.40 -5.72
C CYS A 39 0.37 -2.80 -6.42
N GLU A 40 0.74 -4.08 -6.30
CA GLU A 40 2.01 -4.63 -6.77
C GLU A 40 1.88 -6.06 -7.33
N PRO A 41 2.61 -6.41 -8.39
CA PRO A 41 3.24 -5.48 -9.31
C PRO A 41 2.17 -4.66 -10.04
N LEU A 42 2.30 -3.34 -10.12
CA LEU A 42 1.33 -2.51 -10.82
C LEU A 42 1.50 -2.67 -12.33
N ILE A 43 0.62 -3.45 -12.95
CA ILE A 43 0.72 -3.88 -14.35
C ILE A 43 -0.33 -3.24 -15.26
N SER A 44 -1.27 -2.49 -14.69
CA SER A 44 -2.15 -1.57 -15.42
C SER A 44 -2.55 -0.39 -14.53
N ASP A 45 -3.11 0.65 -15.14
CA ASP A 45 -3.89 1.66 -14.42
C ASP A 45 -5.04 0.98 -13.66
N LEU A 46 -5.28 1.42 -12.42
CA LEU A 46 -6.42 0.97 -11.59
C LEU A 46 -7.64 1.89 -11.75
N GLY A 47 -7.45 3.08 -12.34
CA GLY A 47 -8.45 4.12 -12.43
C GLY A 47 -8.83 4.65 -11.05
N GLU A 48 -10.11 5.00 -10.90
CA GLU A 48 -10.67 5.44 -9.62
C GLU A 48 -10.76 4.28 -8.63
N LEU A 49 -10.36 4.57 -7.40
CA LEU A 49 -10.32 3.68 -6.24
C LEU A 49 -11.17 4.31 -5.13
N ASP A 50 -12.22 3.61 -4.71
CA ASP A 50 -12.86 3.89 -3.43
C ASP A 50 -12.04 3.26 -2.32
N LEU A 51 -11.30 4.09 -1.59
CA LEU A 51 -10.43 3.69 -0.49
C LEU A 51 -11.12 3.79 0.88
N SER A 52 -12.44 3.97 0.91
CA SER A 52 -13.19 4.05 2.16
C SER A 52 -12.98 2.80 3.02
N GLY A 53 -12.44 2.99 4.22
CA GLY A 53 -12.12 1.90 5.14
C GLY A 53 -10.78 1.20 4.86
N ILE A 54 -9.99 1.67 3.90
CA ILE A 54 -8.61 1.24 3.66
C ILE A 54 -7.66 2.22 4.36
N ASP A 55 -6.66 1.69 5.05
CA ASP A 55 -5.74 2.49 5.86
C ASP A 55 -4.39 2.73 5.16
N TRP A 56 -4.00 1.84 4.23
CA TRP A 56 -2.66 1.86 3.65
C TRP A 56 -2.61 1.28 2.24
N ILE A 57 -1.87 1.94 1.35
CA ILE A 57 -1.57 1.45 0.01
C ILE A 57 -0.07 1.26 -0.13
N VAL A 58 0.33 0.09 -0.62
CA VAL A 58 1.69 -0.18 -1.06
C VAL A 58 1.70 -0.31 -2.57
N ALA A 59 2.47 0.51 -3.28
CA ALA A 59 2.58 0.51 -4.74
C ALA A 59 4.02 0.25 -5.20
N GLY A 60 4.16 -0.41 -6.35
CA GLY A 60 5.47 -0.75 -6.90
C GLY A 60 5.42 -1.59 -8.18
N GLY A 61 6.53 -1.58 -8.91
CA GLY A 61 6.66 -2.27 -10.19
C GLY A 61 7.19 -3.70 -10.07
N GLU A 62 7.05 -4.45 -11.16
CA GLU A 62 7.45 -5.86 -11.24
C GLU A 62 8.98 -6.02 -11.26
N SER A 63 9.47 -7.10 -10.65
CA SER A 63 10.90 -7.44 -10.65
C SER A 63 11.17 -8.74 -11.40
N GLY A 64 12.43 -8.97 -11.78
CA GLY A 64 12.86 -10.18 -12.46
C GLY A 64 13.04 -10.04 -13.98
N ALA A 65 13.55 -11.10 -14.61
CA ALA A 65 13.96 -11.07 -16.02
C ALA A 65 12.81 -10.79 -16.99
N ARG A 66 11.57 -11.16 -16.64
CA ARG A 66 10.36 -10.98 -17.44
C ARG A 66 9.43 -9.88 -16.91
N ALA A 67 9.96 -8.98 -16.08
CA ALA A 67 9.19 -7.88 -15.53
C ALA A 67 8.55 -7.03 -16.63
N ARG A 68 7.35 -6.55 -16.37
CA ARG A 68 6.66 -5.53 -17.16
C ARG A 68 6.99 -4.13 -16.63
N PRO A 69 7.16 -3.13 -17.49
CA PRO A 69 7.32 -1.75 -17.05
C PRO A 69 6.02 -1.23 -16.44
N MET A 70 6.13 -0.56 -15.29
CA MET A 70 5.05 0.21 -14.69
C MET A 70 5.11 1.64 -15.23
N GLN A 71 3.98 2.22 -15.64
CA GLN A 71 3.93 3.62 -16.04
C GLN A 71 3.88 4.53 -14.81
N LYS A 72 4.61 5.65 -14.85
CA LYS A 72 4.69 6.64 -13.77
C LYS A 72 3.33 7.23 -13.42
N GLU A 73 2.51 7.45 -14.43
CA GLU A 73 1.18 8.03 -14.30
C GLU A 73 0.27 7.17 -13.41
N TRP A 74 0.42 5.85 -13.45
CA TRP A 74 -0.41 4.93 -12.66
C TRP A 74 -0.15 5.10 -11.16
N VAL A 75 1.12 5.12 -10.75
CA VAL A 75 1.48 5.29 -9.33
C VAL A 75 1.18 6.70 -8.84
N LEU A 76 1.33 7.73 -9.69
CA LEU A 76 0.98 9.11 -9.34
C LEU A 76 -0.53 9.29 -9.12
N LYS A 77 -1.37 8.65 -9.95
CA LYS A 77 -2.84 8.63 -9.74
C LYS A 77 -3.21 7.98 -8.41
N ILE A 78 -2.59 6.84 -8.07
CA ILE A 78 -2.82 6.16 -6.78
C ILE A 78 -2.41 7.08 -5.62
N LYS A 79 -1.22 7.68 -5.67
CA LYS A 79 -0.73 8.61 -4.64
C LYS A 79 -1.68 9.79 -4.45
N LYS A 80 -2.18 10.38 -5.55
CA LYS A 80 -3.15 11.48 -5.50
C LYS A 80 -4.43 11.06 -4.77
N GLN A 81 -5.00 9.91 -5.13
CA GLN A 81 -6.21 9.39 -4.49
C GLN A 81 -6.00 9.05 -3.01
N CYS A 82 -4.81 8.54 -2.64
CA CYS A 82 -4.45 8.32 -1.24
C CYS A 82 -4.47 9.64 -0.44
N LYS A 83 -3.86 10.70 -1.01
CA LYS A 83 -3.86 12.03 -0.39
C LYS A 83 -5.27 12.59 -0.24
N GLU A 84 -6.12 12.47 -1.26
CA GLU A 84 -7.50 12.97 -1.25
C GLU A 84 -8.39 12.24 -0.25
N GLN A 85 -8.13 10.94 -0.02
CA GLN A 85 -8.92 10.10 0.88
C GLN A 85 -8.26 9.86 2.25
N ASN A 86 -7.16 10.56 2.56
CA ASN A 86 -6.40 10.45 3.81
C ASN A 86 -5.91 9.01 4.13
N VAL A 87 -5.42 8.31 3.11
CA VAL A 87 -4.86 6.97 3.20
C VAL A 87 -3.34 7.03 3.13
N ALA A 88 -2.64 6.28 3.99
CA ALA A 88 -1.18 6.28 3.96
C ALA A 88 -0.67 5.69 2.64
N PHE A 89 0.30 6.36 2.02
CA PHE A 89 0.89 5.92 0.76
C PHE A 89 2.34 5.47 0.93
N PHE A 90 2.63 4.24 0.50
CA PHE A 90 3.97 3.67 0.48
C PHE A 90 4.34 3.28 -0.96
N PHE A 91 5.27 4.03 -1.55
CA PHE A 91 5.94 3.62 -2.75
C PHE A 91 7.15 2.76 -2.41
N LYS A 92 7.08 1.48 -2.78
CA LYS A 92 8.13 0.52 -2.45
C LYS A 92 9.34 0.63 -3.37
N GLN A 93 9.11 0.57 -4.69
CA GLN A 93 10.14 0.66 -5.72
C GLN A 93 9.55 0.54 -7.14
N TRP A 94 10.34 0.92 -8.14
CA TRP A 94 10.00 0.76 -9.55
C TRP A 94 10.12 -0.67 -10.11
N GLY A 95 10.86 -1.57 -9.44
CA GLY A 95 11.09 -2.92 -9.95
C GLY A 95 12.25 -2.97 -10.95
N ALA A 96 12.13 -3.77 -12.00
CA ALA A 96 13.20 -3.97 -12.98
C ALA A 96 13.32 -2.83 -13.99
N TYR A 97 12.30 -2.00 -14.16
CA TYR A 97 12.31 -0.82 -15.03
C TYR A 97 12.30 0.40 -14.13
N GLY A 98 13.24 1.33 -14.29
CA GLY A 98 13.28 2.56 -13.52
C GLY A 98 12.17 3.53 -13.91
N GLU A 99 12.12 4.67 -13.22
CA GLU A 99 11.24 5.80 -13.57
C GLU A 99 11.43 6.26 -15.02
N ASP A 100 12.66 6.12 -15.53
CA ASP A 100 13.06 6.42 -16.90
C ASP A 100 12.68 5.34 -17.92
N GLY A 101 12.03 4.27 -17.49
CA GLY A 101 11.67 3.13 -18.33
C GLY A 101 12.85 2.24 -18.74
N ILE A 102 14.05 2.45 -18.18
CA ILE A 102 15.23 1.65 -18.51
C ILE A 102 15.33 0.46 -17.57
N LYS A 103 15.59 -0.72 -18.15
CA LYS A 103 15.69 -1.97 -17.41
C LYS A 103 17.05 -2.11 -16.72
N ARG A 104 17.05 -2.31 -15.40
CA ARG A 104 18.24 -2.49 -14.54
C ARG A 104 17.92 -3.44 -13.38
N SER A 105 18.86 -3.64 -12.46
CA SER A 105 18.54 -4.33 -11.21
C SER A 105 17.59 -3.48 -10.37
N LYS A 106 16.75 -4.14 -9.56
CA LYS A 106 15.80 -3.45 -8.69
C LYS A 106 16.48 -2.50 -7.67
N LYS A 107 17.73 -2.80 -7.31
CA LYS A 107 18.53 -1.99 -6.39
C LYS A 107 18.93 -0.66 -7.04
N GLU A 108 19.21 -0.66 -8.33
CA GLU A 108 19.57 0.55 -9.09
C GLU A 108 18.36 1.44 -9.34
N ASN A 109 17.17 0.86 -9.54
CA ASN A 109 15.97 1.63 -9.87
C ASN A 109 15.33 2.36 -8.67
N SER A 110 15.89 2.22 -7.47
CA SER A 110 15.54 2.97 -6.25
C SER A 110 14.06 2.91 -5.81
N ALA A 111 13.79 3.48 -4.64
CA ALA A 111 12.44 3.68 -4.09
C ALA A 111 11.97 5.14 -4.24
N LYS A 112 12.59 5.91 -5.14
CA LYS A 112 12.27 7.32 -5.35
C LYS A 112 11.22 7.47 -6.44
N LEU A 113 10.22 8.30 -6.23
CA LEU A 113 9.21 8.72 -7.21
C LEU A 113 9.33 10.24 -7.32
N ASP A 114 9.62 10.78 -8.50
CA ASP A 114 9.94 12.21 -8.65
C ASP A 114 11.10 12.65 -7.74
N GLY A 115 12.10 11.78 -7.54
CA GLY A 115 13.25 12.04 -6.67
C GLY A 115 12.99 11.91 -5.16
N GLU A 116 11.73 11.74 -4.74
CA GLU A 116 11.29 11.70 -3.34
C GLU A 116 10.95 10.28 -2.86
N ILE A 117 11.13 10.02 -1.57
CA ILE A 117 10.76 8.74 -0.93
C ILE A 117 9.38 8.89 -0.27
N TYR A 118 8.44 8.01 -0.64
CA TYR A 118 7.12 7.95 -0.02
C TYR A 118 6.97 6.63 0.71
N GLN A 119 7.10 6.63 2.04
CA GLN A 119 7.05 5.42 2.85
C GLN A 119 6.23 5.66 4.12
N GLU A 120 5.00 6.11 3.93
CA GLU A 120 4.08 6.39 5.02
C GLU A 120 3.53 5.08 5.60
N TYR A 121 3.14 5.13 6.88
CA TYR A 121 2.46 4.05 7.58
C TYR A 121 1.15 4.55 8.19
N PRO A 122 0.13 3.70 8.34
CA PRO A 122 -1.15 4.10 8.92
C PRO A 122 -1.00 4.52 10.39
N GLN A 123 -1.57 5.68 10.75
CA GLN A 123 -1.39 6.28 12.08
C GLN A 123 -2.06 5.51 13.24
N LYS A 124 -2.97 4.57 12.93
CA LYS A 124 -3.67 3.73 13.94
C LYS A 124 -2.69 2.93 14.82
N ILE A 125 -1.49 2.64 14.34
CA ILE A 125 -0.43 1.94 15.10
C ILE A 125 0.04 2.78 16.29
N HIS A 126 0.10 4.11 16.14
CA HIS A 126 0.64 5.00 17.17
C HIS A 126 -0.29 5.13 18.38
N ALA A 127 -1.61 5.20 18.14
CA ALA A 127 -2.60 5.31 19.21
C ALA A 127 -2.68 4.06 20.09
N PHE A 128 -2.58 2.85 19.50
CA PHE A 128 -2.59 1.59 20.26
C PHE A 128 -1.35 1.42 21.14
N ILE A 129 -0.15 1.72 20.59
CA ILE A 129 1.10 1.64 21.34
C ILE A 129 1.12 2.67 22.48
N LEU A 130 0.76 3.93 22.19
CA LEU A 130 0.69 4.97 23.22
C LEU A 130 -0.38 4.67 24.28
N GLY A 131 -1.52 4.09 23.89
CA GLY A 131 -2.56 3.64 24.83
C GLY A 131 -2.06 2.55 25.78
N LYS A 132 -1.34 1.55 25.26
CA LYS A 132 -0.72 0.50 26.11
C LYS A 132 0.39 1.03 27.01
N LEU A 133 1.20 1.97 26.54
CA LEU A 133 2.25 2.59 27.36
C LEU A 133 1.64 3.41 28.49
N LYS A 134 0.64 4.27 28.23
CA LYS A 134 -0.06 5.03 29.28
C LYS A 134 -0.74 4.13 30.32
N SER A 135 -1.37 3.04 29.90
CA SER A 135 -1.96 2.06 30.82
C SER A 135 -0.93 1.33 31.68
N ARG A 136 0.34 1.29 31.28
CA ARG A 136 1.42 0.64 32.05
C ARG A 136 1.97 1.57 33.14
N TYR A 137 2.07 2.86 32.85
CA TYR A 137 2.55 3.89 33.78
C TYR A 137 1.50 4.35 34.81
N LEU A 138 0.21 4.08 34.59
CA LEU A 138 -0.86 4.41 35.55
C LEU A 138 -1.20 3.25 36.51
N ASN A 139 -0.53 2.10 36.36
CA ASN A 139 -0.68 0.93 37.22
C ASN A 139 0.62 0.60 38.00
N GLU A 140 1.54 1.57 38.09
CA GLU A 140 2.73 1.54 38.97
C GLU A 140 2.64 2.64 40.03
#